data_AF-A0A8H7K3J6-F1
#
_entry.id   AF-A0A8H7K3J6-F1
#
_cell.length_a   1.000
_cell.length_b   1.000
_cell.length_c   1.000
_cell.angle_alpha   90.00
_cell.angle_beta   90.00
_cell.angle_gamma   90.00
#
_symmetry.space_group_name_H-M   'P 1'
#
loop_
_entity.id
_entity.type
_entity.pdbx_description
1 polymer ?
#
loop_
_entity_poly.entity_id
_entity_poly.type
_entity_poly.pdbx_seq_one_letter_code
_entity_poly.pdbx_strand_id
1 'polypeptide(L)'
;MSILCHTLRVRARIPHLHVSWNSQALLQHHHLSASTVASQRRPLGLMMNGHGDLNNSHAGRTATARIADPTYNYRSLALEFDQDDTEVRKQYRPFLIDGDLSTDDWISQLELSTAVKMVQSEILDQGLDRIRILVLYGSLRSRSFSRLLAYEAARILFRLGCDVRLFDPAGLPQKDDVQHCHPKVQELRELSKWSDGHVWVSPEQHGNLTGIFKQQIDWIPLSTGSVRPTQGRTLAIA
;
A
#
# COMPACT_ATOMS: atom_id res chain seq x y z
N MET A 1 9.11 -50.43 -7.32
CA MET A 1 8.05 -49.92 -8.21
C MET A 1 8.12 -48.41 -8.20
N SER A 2 8.66 -47.84 -9.27
CA SER A 2 8.65 -46.40 -9.57
C SER A 2 7.23 -45.89 -9.78
N ILE A 3 6.95 -44.64 -9.42
CA ILE A 3 6.24 -43.67 -10.27
C ILE A 3 6.76 -42.27 -9.89
N LEU A 4 7.22 -41.55 -10.92
CA LEU A 4 7.72 -40.19 -10.90
C LEU A 4 6.60 -39.17 -10.62
N CYS A 5 6.88 -38.14 -9.82
CA CYS A 5 6.06 -36.92 -9.77
C CYS A 5 6.71 -35.85 -10.65
N HIS A 6 6.07 -35.54 -11.78
CA HIS A 6 6.49 -34.47 -12.70
C HIS A 6 6.15 -33.09 -12.12
N THR A 7 7.16 -32.24 -11.98
CA THR A 7 7.00 -30.82 -11.64
C THR A 7 6.59 -30.04 -12.89
N LEU A 8 5.32 -29.62 -12.97
CA LEU A 8 4.84 -28.71 -14.01
C LEU A 8 5.24 -27.27 -13.68
N ARG A 9 6.24 -26.77 -14.43
CA ARG A 9 6.73 -25.39 -14.39
C ARG A 9 5.84 -24.53 -15.31
N VAL A 10 4.89 -23.79 -14.75
CA VAL A 10 4.07 -22.84 -15.54
C VAL A 10 4.82 -21.51 -15.65
N ARG A 11 5.44 -21.29 -16.81
CA ARG A 11 6.09 -20.03 -17.20
C ARG A 11 5.12 -19.27 -18.10
N ALA A 12 4.48 -18.21 -17.60
CA ALA A 12 3.61 -17.37 -18.43
C ALA A 12 4.46 -16.60 -19.46
N ARG A 13 4.31 -16.95 -20.75
CA ARG A 13 4.82 -16.16 -21.89
C ARG A 13 3.73 -15.18 -22.31
N ILE A 14 4.02 -13.89 -22.29
CA ILE A 14 3.22 -12.86 -22.95
C ILE A 14 3.79 -12.68 -24.37
N PRO A 15 3.01 -12.85 -25.45
CA PRO A 15 3.50 -12.56 -26.79
C PRO A 15 3.42 -11.06 -27.10
N HIS A 16 4.50 -10.53 -27.67
CA HIS A 16 4.60 -9.18 -28.21
C HIS A 16 3.65 -9.01 -29.41
N LEU A 17 2.77 -7.99 -29.35
CA LEU A 17 2.00 -7.51 -30.49
C LEU A 17 2.69 -6.25 -31.06
N HIS A 18 3.35 -6.43 -32.19
CA HIS A 18 3.80 -5.35 -33.07
C HIS A 18 2.62 -4.93 -33.95
N VAL A 19 2.21 -3.65 -33.90
CA VAL A 19 1.25 -3.07 -34.85
C VAL A 19 1.99 -2.05 -35.70
N SER A 20 2.28 -2.44 -36.95
CA SER A 20 2.78 -1.55 -38.00
C SER A 20 1.59 -0.92 -38.75
N TRP A 21 1.48 0.40 -38.73
CA TRP A 21 0.52 1.13 -39.56
C TRP A 21 1.11 1.39 -40.94
N ASN A 22 0.55 0.73 -41.96
CA ASN A 22 0.79 1.03 -43.38
C ASN A 22 -0.14 2.15 -43.83
N SER A 23 0.43 3.30 -44.21
CA SER A 23 -0.30 4.45 -44.75
C SER A 23 -0.14 4.50 -46.27
N GLN A 24 -1.08 3.90 -47.02
CA GLN A 24 -1.24 4.16 -48.45
C GLN A 24 -2.72 4.21 -48.83
N ALA A 25 -3.19 5.43 -49.12
CA ALA A 25 -4.36 5.85 -49.90
C ALA A 25 -4.73 7.26 -49.38
N LEU A 26 -4.96 8.32 -50.14
CA LEU A 26 -5.34 8.52 -51.54
C LEU A 26 -4.90 9.96 -51.91
N LEU A 27 -4.19 10.13 -53.02
CA LEU A 27 -3.93 11.43 -53.65
C LEU A 27 -5.09 11.74 -54.60
N GLN A 28 -5.79 12.85 -54.40
CA GLN A 28 -6.52 13.54 -55.46
C GLN A 28 -6.29 15.04 -55.36
N HIS A 29 -5.65 15.57 -56.41
CA HIS A 29 -5.40 16.98 -56.65
C HIS A 29 -6.68 17.68 -57.11
N HIS A 30 -7.00 18.83 -56.52
CA HIS A 30 -7.72 19.89 -57.22
C HIS A 30 -7.11 21.25 -56.88
N HIS A 31 -6.58 21.90 -57.91
CA HIS A 31 -6.12 23.28 -57.90
C HIS A 31 -7.30 24.25 -57.84
N LEU A 32 -7.29 25.18 -56.88
CA LEU A 32 -8.05 26.43 -56.97
C LEU A 32 -7.21 27.59 -56.44
N SER A 33 -7.05 28.59 -57.30
CA SER A 33 -6.47 29.90 -57.08
C SER A 33 -7.29 30.70 -56.06
N ALA A 34 -6.64 31.34 -55.09
CA ALA A 34 -7.24 32.43 -54.32
C ALA A 34 -6.18 33.42 -53.83
N SER A 35 -6.46 34.66 -54.20
CA SER A 35 -5.81 35.94 -53.92
C SER A 35 -5.51 36.21 -52.44
N THR A 36 -4.36 36.87 -52.23
CA THR A 36 -3.91 37.49 -51.00
C THR A 36 -4.94 38.49 -50.45
N VAL A 37 -5.54 38.17 -49.31
CA VAL A 37 -6.19 39.16 -48.42
C VAL A 37 -5.53 39.04 -47.06
N ALA A 38 -4.78 40.07 -46.68
CA ALA A 38 -4.18 40.21 -45.36
C ALA A 38 -5.29 40.36 -44.30
N SER A 39 -5.60 39.26 -43.61
CA SER A 39 -6.43 39.28 -42.41
C SER A 39 -5.52 39.46 -41.19
N GLN A 40 -5.58 40.65 -40.58
CA GLN A 40 -5.02 40.90 -39.25
C GLN A 40 -5.73 39.99 -38.23
N ARG A 41 -5.13 38.83 -37.94
CA ARG A 41 -5.48 38.05 -36.76
C ARG A 41 -4.86 38.72 -35.53
N ARG A 42 -5.66 39.52 -34.81
CA ARG A 42 -5.39 39.81 -33.40
C ARG A 42 -5.32 38.46 -32.66
N PRO A 43 -4.29 38.16 -31.86
CA PRO A 43 -4.37 37.04 -30.96
C PRO A 43 -5.32 37.45 -29.83
N LEU A 44 -6.58 37.01 -29.91
CA LEU A 44 -7.39 36.83 -28.69
C LEU A 44 -6.78 35.65 -27.95
N GLY A 45 -5.62 35.87 -27.35
CA GLY A 45 -5.12 35.03 -26.28
C GLY A 45 -6.04 35.27 -25.09
N LEU A 46 -7.14 34.52 -25.01
CA LEU A 46 -7.76 34.25 -23.72
C LEU A 46 -6.68 33.52 -22.92
N MET A 47 -5.96 34.27 -22.07
CA MET A 47 -5.26 33.66 -20.96
C MET A 47 -6.33 33.03 -20.08
N MET A 48 -6.55 31.73 -20.25
CA MET A 48 -7.29 30.96 -19.27
C MET A 48 -6.48 31.03 -17.98
N ASN A 49 -6.93 31.82 -17.01
CA ASN A 49 -6.47 31.67 -15.62
C ASN A 49 -6.59 30.18 -15.30
N GLY A 50 -5.51 29.55 -14.82
CA GLY A 50 -5.31 28.09 -14.78
C GLY A 50 -6.29 27.25 -13.94
N HIS A 51 -7.49 27.78 -13.67
CA HIS A 51 -8.63 27.18 -12.98
C HIS A 51 -9.46 26.22 -13.85
N GLY A 52 -8.86 25.49 -14.79
CA GLY A 52 -9.64 24.70 -15.75
C GLY A 52 -8.94 23.51 -16.36
N ASP A 53 -7.78 23.10 -15.84
CA ASP A 53 -7.20 21.85 -16.29
C ASP A 53 -7.95 20.67 -15.66
N LEU A 54 -8.29 19.65 -16.46
CA LEU A 54 -9.06 18.47 -16.00
C LEU A 54 -8.38 17.72 -14.85
N ASN A 55 -7.08 17.97 -14.63
CA ASN A 55 -6.26 17.32 -13.63
C ASN A 55 -6.06 18.18 -12.37
N ASN A 56 -6.67 19.38 -12.29
CA ASN A 56 -6.56 20.30 -11.15
C ASN A 56 -5.09 20.56 -10.73
N SER A 57 -4.18 20.62 -11.70
CA SER A 57 -2.74 20.80 -11.49
C SER A 57 -2.43 22.12 -10.79
N HIS A 58 -3.29 23.12 -10.96
CA HIS A 58 -3.17 24.42 -10.31
C HIS A 58 -3.49 24.40 -8.80
N ALA A 59 -4.17 23.36 -8.30
CA ALA A 59 -4.37 23.14 -6.85
C ALA A 59 -3.30 22.22 -6.25
N GLY A 60 -2.42 21.64 -7.07
CA GLY A 60 -1.31 20.82 -6.61
C GLY A 60 -0.29 21.67 -5.85
N ARG A 61 0.06 21.27 -4.62
CA ARG A 61 1.22 21.85 -3.93
C ARG A 61 2.48 21.51 -4.72
N THR A 62 3.40 22.47 -4.87
CA THR A 62 4.70 22.23 -5.50
C THR A 62 5.40 21.05 -4.82
N ALA A 63 5.60 19.96 -5.56
CA ALA A 63 6.30 18.79 -5.04
C ALA A 63 7.81 19.10 -4.96
N THR A 64 8.37 19.01 -3.75
CA THR A 64 9.82 19.03 -3.59
C THR A 64 10.37 17.67 -3.97
N ALA A 65 11.15 17.62 -5.06
CA ALA A 65 11.86 16.40 -5.43
C ALA A 65 12.86 16.06 -4.31
N ARG A 66 12.69 14.89 -3.69
CA ARG A 66 13.68 14.38 -2.72
C ARG A 66 14.75 13.62 -3.48
N ILE A 67 16.00 14.01 -3.25
CA ILE A 67 17.17 13.35 -3.85
C ILE A 67 17.44 12.07 -3.05
N ALA A 68 17.42 10.92 -3.73
CA ALA A 68 17.78 9.64 -3.15
C ALA A 68 19.23 9.71 -2.64
N ASP A 69 19.47 9.19 -1.44
CA ASP A 69 20.79 9.15 -0.82
C ASP A 69 21.39 7.74 -1.00
N PRO A 70 22.43 7.58 -1.83
CA PRO A 70 22.98 6.26 -2.14
C PRO A 70 23.45 5.47 -0.91
N THR A 71 23.76 6.15 0.20
CA THR A 71 24.22 5.52 1.44
C THR A 71 23.12 4.70 2.15
N TYR A 72 21.85 4.99 1.86
CA TYR A 72 20.69 4.30 2.42
C TYR A 72 20.05 3.31 1.44
N ASN A 73 20.64 3.13 0.24
CA ASN A 73 20.14 2.18 -0.75
C ASN A 73 20.12 0.76 -0.19
N TYR A 74 19.00 0.06 -0.38
CA TYR A 74 18.79 -1.34 0.01
C TYR A 74 18.99 -1.64 1.50
N ARG A 75 19.17 -0.62 2.35
CA ARG A 75 19.27 -0.77 3.81
C ARG A 75 17.91 -1.19 4.38
N SER A 76 17.96 -1.95 5.46
CA SER A 76 16.81 -2.36 6.26
C SER A 76 17.00 -1.84 7.70
N LEU A 77 15.92 -1.40 8.32
CA LEU A 77 15.84 -0.99 9.73
C LEU A 77 14.93 -1.94 10.53
N ALA A 78 14.63 -3.10 9.96
CA ALA A 78 13.84 -4.16 10.58
C ALA A 78 14.38 -4.57 11.95
N LEU A 79 13.50 -5.07 12.81
CA LEU A 79 13.91 -5.67 14.08
C LEU A 79 14.59 -7.01 13.81
N GLU A 80 15.82 -7.12 14.31
CA GLU A 80 16.57 -8.37 14.34
C GLU A 80 15.95 -9.34 15.36
N PHE A 81 16.23 -10.63 15.22
CA PHE A 81 15.60 -11.68 16.03
C PHE A 81 15.84 -11.51 17.54
N ASP A 82 17.02 -11.01 17.93
CA ASP A 82 17.40 -10.76 19.32
C ASP A 82 16.71 -9.54 19.95
N GLN A 83 16.29 -8.58 19.11
CA GLN A 83 15.58 -7.37 19.50
C GLN A 83 14.05 -7.54 19.43
N ASP A 84 13.58 -8.67 18.89
CA ASP A 84 12.18 -8.93 18.63
C ASP A 84 11.58 -9.90 19.64
N ASP A 85 10.49 -9.50 20.30
CA ASP A 85 9.79 -10.36 21.26
C ASP A 85 9.27 -11.62 20.54
N THR A 86 9.66 -12.79 21.06
CA THR A 86 9.42 -14.08 20.40
C THR A 86 7.93 -14.39 20.27
N GLU A 87 7.12 -14.04 21.27
CA GLU A 87 5.67 -14.29 21.23
C GLU A 87 4.97 -13.33 20.28
N VAL A 88 5.35 -12.05 20.29
CA VAL A 88 4.85 -11.04 19.34
C VAL A 88 5.19 -11.43 17.91
N ARG A 89 6.44 -11.83 17.66
CA ARG A 89 6.90 -12.27 16.34
C ARG A 89 6.08 -13.44 15.81
N LYS A 90 5.89 -14.46 16.65
CA LYS A 90 5.13 -15.66 16.31
C LYS A 90 3.65 -15.37 16.06
N GLN A 91 3.02 -14.54 16.90
CA GLN A 91 1.59 -14.29 16.84
C GLN A 91 1.20 -13.27 15.76
N TYR A 92 1.94 -12.17 15.66
CA TYR A 92 1.51 -11.00 14.87
C TYR A 92 2.33 -10.75 13.62
N ARG A 93 3.41 -11.51 13.39
CA ARG A 93 4.30 -11.32 12.23
C ARG A 93 4.41 -12.56 11.33
N PRO A 94 3.28 -13.16 10.89
CA PRO A 94 3.30 -14.29 9.95
C PRO A 94 3.83 -13.92 8.56
N PHE A 95 4.07 -12.63 8.29
CA PHE A 95 4.61 -12.12 7.04
C PHE A 95 6.14 -12.18 6.96
N LEU A 96 6.82 -12.52 8.06
CA LEU A 96 8.27 -12.69 8.06
C LEU A 96 8.62 -14.02 7.39
N ILE A 97 9.59 -13.96 6.48
CA ILE A 97 10.06 -15.11 5.73
C ILE A 97 11.43 -15.50 6.27
N ASP A 98 11.61 -16.77 6.63
CA ASP A 98 12.87 -17.29 7.15
C ASP A 98 13.84 -17.68 6.01
N GLY A 99 15.14 -17.52 6.26
CA GLY A 99 16.23 -18.10 5.44
C GLY A 99 16.44 -17.49 4.06
N ASP A 100 16.92 -18.32 3.11
CA ASP A 100 17.37 -17.94 1.76
C ASP A 100 16.30 -17.23 0.91
N LEU A 101 15.01 -17.43 1.22
CA LEU A 101 13.90 -16.80 0.50
C LEU A 101 13.85 -15.26 0.66
N SER A 102 14.53 -14.70 1.66
CA SER A 102 14.62 -13.23 1.85
C SER A 102 15.63 -12.56 0.92
N THR A 103 16.61 -13.30 0.41
CA THR A 103 17.76 -12.73 -0.31
C THR A 103 17.45 -12.33 -1.76
N ASP A 104 16.46 -12.98 -2.39
CA ASP A 104 15.98 -12.66 -3.75
C ASP A 104 14.59 -12.00 -3.74
N ASP A 105 14.26 -11.35 -2.63
CA ASP A 105 12.97 -10.73 -2.40
C ASP A 105 12.86 -9.35 -3.07
N TRP A 106 11.72 -9.10 -3.73
CA TRP A 106 11.48 -7.83 -4.40
C TRP A 106 11.42 -6.65 -3.43
N ILE A 107 10.98 -6.87 -2.18
CA ILE A 107 10.96 -5.81 -1.16
C ILE A 107 12.39 -5.39 -0.82
N SER A 108 13.35 -6.31 -0.76
CA SER A 108 14.77 -5.99 -0.55
C SER A 108 15.33 -5.12 -1.68
N GLN A 109 14.78 -5.23 -2.89
CA GLN A 109 15.17 -4.46 -4.08
C GLN A 109 14.44 -3.10 -4.20
N LEU A 110 13.49 -2.78 -3.32
CA LEU A 110 12.80 -1.49 -3.37
C LEU A 110 13.74 -0.33 -3.01
N GLU A 111 13.71 0.71 -3.84
CA GLU A 111 14.36 1.99 -3.57
C GLU A 111 13.54 2.75 -2.52
N LEU A 112 14.03 2.74 -1.27
CA LEU A 112 13.39 3.38 -0.13
C LEU A 112 14.37 4.29 0.62
N SER A 113 15.49 4.69 0.00
CA SER A 113 16.61 5.39 0.67
C SER A 113 16.14 6.63 1.43
N THR A 114 15.25 7.42 0.82
CA THR A 114 14.71 8.65 1.41
C THR A 114 13.91 8.35 2.68
N ALA A 115 13.02 7.35 2.64
CA ALA A 115 12.18 6.99 3.78
C ALA A 115 13.01 6.35 4.90
N VAL A 116 13.96 5.47 4.55
CA VAL A 116 14.90 4.86 5.49
C VAL A 116 15.72 5.93 6.19
N LYS A 117 16.26 6.90 5.45
CA LYS A 117 17.00 8.02 6.03
C LYS A 117 16.17 8.82 7.02
N MET A 118 14.93 9.16 6.67
CA MET A 118 14.02 9.87 7.57
C MET A 118 13.79 9.08 8.86
N VAL A 119 13.45 7.79 8.77
CA VAL A 119 13.20 6.98 9.96
C VAL A 119 14.45 6.88 10.83
N GLN A 120 15.63 6.68 10.21
CA GLN A 120 16.89 6.67 10.94
C GLN A 120 17.12 7.99 11.68
N SER A 121 17.11 9.13 10.97
CA SER A 121 17.51 10.42 11.56
C SER A 121 16.45 11.07 12.46
N GLU A 122 15.17 10.84 12.16
CA GLU A 122 14.06 11.50 12.85
C GLU A 122 13.51 10.66 14.00
N ILE A 123 13.76 9.35 14.03
CA ILE A 123 13.19 8.43 15.03
C ILE A 123 14.30 7.70 15.79
N LEU A 124 15.08 6.88 15.08
CA LEU A 124 16.03 5.97 15.73
C LEU A 124 17.21 6.71 16.38
N ASP A 125 17.81 7.67 15.67
CA ASP A 125 18.94 8.46 16.17
C ASP A 125 18.52 9.42 17.30
N GLN A 126 17.24 9.78 17.35
CA GLN A 126 16.67 10.59 18.44
C GLN A 126 16.29 9.75 19.67
N GLY A 127 16.43 8.43 19.61
CA GLY A 127 16.03 7.51 20.68
C GLY A 127 14.53 7.47 20.92
N LEU A 128 13.71 7.80 19.92
CA LEU A 128 12.26 7.70 19.99
C LEU A 128 11.80 6.26 19.76
N ASP A 129 10.62 5.94 20.29
CA ASP A 129 9.98 4.66 20.05
C ASP A 129 9.65 4.49 18.55
N ARG A 130 9.77 3.25 18.06
CA ARG A 130 9.38 2.89 16.70
C ARG A 130 7.89 3.15 16.48
N ILE A 131 7.52 3.59 15.28
CA ILE A 131 6.12 3.78 14.90
C ILE A 131 5.42 2.42 14.90
N ARG A 132 4.31 2.35 15.63
CA ARG A 132 3.51 1.13 15.79
C ARG A 132 2.38 1.10 14.78
N ILE A 133 2.37 0.09 13.91
CA ILE A 133 1.37 -0.05 12.86
C ILE A 133 0.54 -1.31 13.06
N LEU A 134 -0.78 -1.15 13.15
CA LEU A 134 -1.74 -2.25 13.12
C LEU A 134 -2.22 -2.49 11.69
N VAL A 135 -2.11 -3.74 11.22
CA VAL A 135 -2.59 -4.15 9.90
C VAL A 135 -3.82 -5.03 10.04
N LEU A 136 -4.91 -4.65 9.36
CA LEU A 136 -6.18 -5.37 9.30
C LEU A 136 -6.47 -5.84 7.87
N TYR A 137 -6.98 -7.05 7.70
CA TYR A 137 -7.36 -7.58 6.38
C TYR A 137 -8.80 -8.14 6.35
N GLY A 138 -9.43 -8.06 5.18
CA GLY A 138 -10.86 -8.33 4.99
C GLY A 138 -11.26 -9.72 4.50
N SER A 139 -10.39 -10.73 4.52
CA SER A 139 -10.79 -12.06 4.02
C SER A 139 -10.09 -13.23 4.70
N LEU A 140 -10.90 -14.21 5.13
CA LEU A 140 -10.51 -15.48 5.75
C LEU A 140 -10.41 -16.64 4.75
N ARG A 141 -10.47 -16.36 3.43
CA ARG A 141 -10.28 -17.40 2.41
C ARG A 141 -8.87 -17.98 2.52
N SER A 142 -8.73 -19.27 2.24
CA SER A 142 -7.43 -19.95 2.22
C SER A 142 -6.41 -19.21 1.35
N ARG A 143 -6.82 -18.82 0.14
CA ARG A 143 -6.10 -17.89 -0.75
C ARG A 143 -6.79 -16.51 -0.73
N SER A 144 -6.33 -15.65 0.18
CA SER A 144 -6.84 -14.29 0.36
C SER A 144 -5.85 -13.26 -0.19
N PHE A 145 -6.20 -12.57 -1.29
CA PHE A 145 -5.34 -11.54 -1.88
C PHE A 145 -5.20 -10.31 -0.98
N SER A 146 -6.25 -9.93 -0.23
CA SER A 146 -6.14 -8.85 0.76
C SER A 146 -5.18 -9.21 1.89
N ARG A 147 -5.15 -10.48 2.33
CA ARG A 147 -4.16 -10.94 3.31
C ARG A 147 -2.73 -10.94 2.75
N LEU A 148 -2.54 -11.38 1.51
CA LEU A 148 -1.24 -11.33 0.85
C LEU A 148 -0.75 -9.89 0.67
N LEU A 149 -1.61 -8.97 0.23
CA LEU A 149 -1.27 -7.56 0.12
C LEU A 149 -0.95 -6.94 1.49
N ALA A 150 -1.70 -7.30 2.52
CA ALA A 150 -1.40 -6.91 3.90
C ALA A 150 -0.02 -7.39 4.36
N TYR A 151 0.41 -8.59 3.97
CA TYR A 151 1.75 -9.10 4.28
C TYR A 151 2.83 -8.30 3.57
N GLU A 152 2.66 -7.99 2.27
CA GLU A 152 3.63 -7.17 1.53
C GLU A 152 3.75 -5.75 2.13
N ALA A 153 2.61 -5.12 2.46
CA ALA A 153 2.62 -3.82 3.14
C ALA A 153 3.31 -3.90 4.50
N ALA A 154 3.05 -4.94 5.29
CA ALA A 154 3.68 -5.16 6.58
C ALA A 154 5.20 -5.37 6.45
N ARG A 155 5.66 -6.13 5.45
CA ARG A 155 7.08 -6.36 5.18
C ARG A 155 7.81 -5.07 4.78
N ILE A 156 7.19 -4.22 3.95
CA ILE A 156 7.76 -2.90 3.60
C ILE A 156 7.89 -2.02 4.85
N LEU A 157 6.84 -1.90 5.65
CA LEU A 157 6.84 -1.08 6.87
C LEU A 157 7.83 -1.62 7.91
N PHE A 158 7.92 -2.94 8.04
CA PHE A 158 8.88 -3.59 8.92
C PHE A 158 10.31 -3.31 8.47
N ARG A 159 10.60 -3.42 7.16
CA ARG A 159 11.89 -3.02 6.57
C ARG A 159 12.23 -1.55 6.83
N LEU A 160 11.25 -0.66 6.81
CA LEU A 160 11.44 0.76 7.15
C LEU A 160 11.70 1.00 8.64
N GLY A 161 11.47 0.02 9.50
CA GLY A 161 11.74 0.09 10.94
C GLY A 161 10.53 0.33 11.83
N CYS A 162 9.31 0.18 11.31
CA CYS A 162 8.10 0.20 12.12
C CYS A 162 7.95 -1.11 12.94
N ASP A 163 7.36 -1.03 14.14
CA ASP A 163 6.80 -2.22 14.80
C ASP A 163 5.44 -2.50 14.17
N VAL A 164 5.34 -3.59 13.42
CA VAL A 164 4.14 -3.94 12.68
C VAL A 164 3.50 -5.18 13.30
N ARG A 165 2.20 -5.09 13.59
CA ARG A 165 1.39 -6.22 14.09
C ARG A 165 0.17 -6.41 13.21
N LEU A 166 -0.02 -7.64 12.77
CA LEU A 166 -1.11 -8.01 11.89
C LEU A 166 -2.14 -8.81 12.68
N PHE A 167 -3.40 -8.37 12.65
CA PHE A 167 -4.48 -9.03 13.38
C PHE A 167 -5.13 -10.11 12.51
N ASP A 168 -5.21 -11.34 13.02
CA ASP A 168 -6.02 -12.40 12.40
C ASP A 168 -7.48 -12.29 12.87
N PRO A 169 -8.46 -12.02 11.99
CA PRO A 169 -9.86 -11.90 12.37
C PRO A 169 -10.57 -13.25 12.54
N ALA A 170 -9.88 -14.39 12.37
CA ALA A 170 -10.47 -15.70 12.61
C ALA A 170 -10.99 -15.81 14.06
N GLY A 171 -12.24 -16.26 14.21
CA GLY A 171 -12.89 -16.38 15.52
C GLY A 171 -13.34 -15.06 16.15
N LEU A 172 -13.24 -13.92 15.45
CA LEU A 172 -13.85 -12.67 15.91
C LEU A 172 -15.38 -12.80 15.83
N PRO A 173 -16.12 -12.64 16.95
CA PRO A 173 -17.58 -12.75 16.94
C PRO A 173 -18.22 -11.60 16.16
N GLN A 174 -19.48 -11.78 15.79
CA GLN A 174 -20.27 -10.68 15.23
C GLN A 174 -20.49 -9.58 16.26
N LYS A 175 -20.39 -8.32 15.85
CA LYS A 175 -20.61 -7.19 16.75
C LYS A 175 -22.01 -7.26 17.34
N ASP A 176 -22.06 -7.39 18.66
CA ASP A 176 -23.24 -7.31 19.50
C ASP A 176 -22.95 -6.48 20.77
N ASP A 177 -23.91 -6.39 21.68
CA ASP A 177 -23.79 -5.59 22.91
C ASP A 177 -23.39 -6.42 24.15
N VAL A 178 -22.95 -7.68 23.96
CA VAL A 178 -22.71 -8.62 25.07
C VAL A 178 -21.28 -9.16 25.04
N GLN A 179 -20.73 -9.47 23.87
CA GLN A 179 -19.45 -10.16 23.71
C GLN A 179 -18.23 -9.23 23.83
N HIS A 180 -18.34 -8.13 24.57
CA HIS A 180 -17.24 -7.19 24.78
C HIS A 180 -16.01 -7.84 25.41
N CYS A 181 -16.18 -8.83 26.28
CA CYS A 181 -15.07 -9.55 26.95
C CYS A 181 -14.49 -10.70 26.12
N HIS A 182 -14.95 -10.91 24.88
CA HIS A 182 -14.44 -11.99 24.04
C HIS A 182 -12.92 -11.79 23.77
N PRO A 183 -12.07 -12.83 23.89
CA PRO A 183 -10.62 -12.68 23.77
C PRO A 183 -10.17 -11.96 22.50
N LYS A 184 -10.73 -12.32 21.33
CA LYS A 184 -10.44 -11.65 20.04
C LYS A 184 -10.85 -10.18 20.00
N VAL A 185 -11.93 -9.81 20.71
CA VAL A 185 -12.39 -8.42 20.78
C VAL A 185 -11.43 -7.59 21.64
N GLN A 186 -11.01 -8.15 22.78
CA GLN A 186 -10.01 -7.53 23.65
C GLN A 186 -8.66 -7.39 22.95
N GLU A 187 -8.19 -8.44 22.28
CA GLU A 187 -6.97 -8.42 21.46
C GLU A 187 -7.02 -7.32 20.41
N LEU A 188 -8.09 -7.25 19.60
CA LEU A 188 -8.24 -6.21 18.58
C LEU A 188 -8.24 -4.80 19.18
N ARG A 189 -8.90 -4.60 20.31
CA ARG A 189 -8.96 -3.30 20.99
C ARG A 189 -7.62 -2.89 21.57
N GLU A 190 -6.88 -3.82 22.19
CA GLU A 190 -5.55 -3.54 22.73
C GLU A 190 -4.53 -3.31 21.60
N LEU A 191 -4.59 -4.08 20.51
CA LEU A 191 -3.79 -3.82 19.32
C LEU A 191 -4.10 -2.46 18.70
N SER A 192 -5.38 -2.11 18.62
CA SER A 192 -5.74 -0.76 18.20
C SER A 192 -5.12 0.21 19.18
N LYS A 193 -5.45 0.21 20.48
CA LYS A 193 -4.88 1.12 21.49
C LYS A 193 -3.35 1.25 21.46
N TRP A 194 -2.64 0.17 21.16
CA TRP A 194 -1.18 0.13 21.02
C TRP A 194 -0.64 0.89 19.79
N SER A 195 -1.35 0.89 18.66
CA SER A 195 -0.85 1.45 17.41
C SER A 195 -0.81 2.99 17.37
N ASP A 196 0.07 3.55 16.53
CA ASP A 196 0.14 4.96 16.15
C ASP A 196 -0.52 5.20 14.77
N GLY A 197 -0.61 4.15 13.95
CA GLY A 197 -1.28 4.17 12.65
C GLY A 197 -1.82 2.80 12.24
N HIS A 198 -2.74 2.80 11.28
CA HIS A 198 -3.35 1.58 10.76
C HIS A 198 -3.11 1.41 9.25
N VAL A 199 -3.05 0.16 8.80
CA VAL A 199 -3.21 -0.21 7.39
C VAL A 199 -4.43 -1.12 7.27
N TRP A 200 -5.37 -0.72 6.44
CA TRP A 200 -6.64 -1.40 6.26
C TRP A 200 -6.73 -1.96 4.84
N VAL A 201 -6.79 -3.29 4.73
CA VAL A 201 -6.82 -3.98 3.44
C VAL A 201 -8.12 -4.74 3.26
N SER A 202 -9.08 -4.19 2.51
CA SER A 202 -10.35 -4.86 2.24
C SER A 202 -10.44 -5.26 0.77
N PRO A 203 -10.76 -6.53 0.45
CA PRO A 203 -11.18 -6.82 -0.91
C PRO A 203 -12.55 -6.18 -1.16
N GLU A 204 -12.87 -6.01 -2.43
CA GLU A 204 -14.21 -5.64 -2.87
C GLU A 204 -15.07 -6.90 -3.03
N GLN A 205 -16.23 -6.93 -2.39
CA GLN A 205 -17.22 -7.99 -2.56
C GLN A 205 -18.59 -7.36 -2.83
N HIS A 206 -19.15 -7.66 -4.01
CA HIS A 206 -20.39 -7.06 -4.50
C HIS A 206 -20.35 -5.51 -4.55
N GLY A 207 -19.22 -4.92 -4.97
CA GLY A 207 -19.08 -3.47 -5.05
C GLY A 207 -18.88 -2.77 -3.70
N ASN A 208 -18.58 -3.52 -2.63
CA ASN A 208 -18.48 -2.96 -1.29
C ASN A 208 -17.37 -3.60 -0.44
N LEU A 209 -17.05 -2.96 0.68
CA LEU A 209 -16.17 -3.50 1.70
C LEU A 209 -16.74 -4.81 2.29
N THR A 210 -15.86 -5.73 2.67
CA THR A 210 -16.32 -7.03 3.20
C THR A 210 -16.91 -6.92 4.61
N GLY A 211 -17.89 -7.77 4.91
CA GLY A 211 -18.44 -7.88 6.27
C GLY A 211 -17.39 -8.28 7.32
N ILE A 212 -16.39 -9.10 6.95
CA ILE A 212 -15.27 -9.46 7.85
C ILE A 212 -14.45 -8.22 8.19
N PHE A 213 -14.15 -7.38 7.20
CA PHE A 213 -13.43 -6.13 7.43
C PHE A 213 -14.25 -5.18 8.30
N LYS A 214 -15.53 -4.97 7.95
CA LYS A 214 -16.42 -4.06 8.68
C LYS A 214 -16.58 -4.43 10.14
N GLN A 215 -16.73 -5.73 10.43
CA GLN A 215 -16.88 -6.23 11.80
C GLN A 215 -15.68 -5.90 12.67
N GLN A 216 -14.45 -5.94 12.14
CA GLN A 216 -13.26 -5.50 12.88
C GLN A 216 -13.39 -4.03 13.28
N ILE A 217 -13.77 -3.16 12.34
CA ILE A 217 -13.93 -1.73 12.61
C ILE A 217 -15.05 -1.49 13.64
N ASP A 218 -16.16 -2.22 13.55
CA ASP A 218 -17.31 -2.09 14.46
C ASP A 218 -16.99 -2.50 15.91
N TRP A 219 -15.98 -3.35 16.11
CA TRP A 219 -15.50 -3.71 17.44
C TRP A 219 -14.57 -2.67 18.09
N ILE A 220 -14.00 -1.75 17.30
CA ILE A 220 -13.14 -0.67 17.78
C ILE A 220 -14.03 0.53 18.15
N PRO A 221 -14.26 0.79 19.45
CA PRO A 221 -15.13 1.88 19.85
C PRO A 221 -14.44 3.23 19.57
N LEU A 222 -15.25 4.26 19.28
CA LEU A 222 -14.75 5.64 19.22
C LEU A 222 -14.11 6.06 20.56
N SER A 223 -14.59 5.50 21.67
CA SER A 223 -14.11 5.79 23.02
C SER A 223 -14.18 4.59 23.95
N THR A 224 -13.13 4.38 24.74
CA THR A 224 -13.16 3.51 25.93
C THR A 224 -12.76 4.37 27.13
N GLY A 225 -13.76 4.89 27.87
CA GLY A 225 -13.52 5.90 28.90
C GLY A 225 -12.95 7.21 28.31
N SER A 226 -11.80 7.64 28.80
CA SER A 226 -11.06 8.80 28.28
C SER A 226 -10.20 8.51 27.04
N VAL A 227 -9.92 7.23 26.75
CA VAL A 227 -9.09 6.84 25.61
C VAL A 227 -9.94 6.85 24.35
N ARG A 228 -9.42 7.46 23.28
CA ARG A 228 -10.00 7.50 21.93
C ARG A 228 -9.10 6.69 20.99
N PRO A 229 -9.31 5.37 20.87
CA PRO A 229 -8.34 4.49 20.22
C PRO A 229 -7.97 4.98 18.82
N THR A 230 -8.90 5.38 17.96
CA THR A 230 -8.55 5.73 16.57
C THR A 230 -8.28 7.22 16.33
N GLN A 231 -8.49 8.09 17.31
CA GLN A 231 -8.43 9.53 17.10
C GLN A 231 -6.98 10.03 16.96
N GLY A 232 -6.70 10.78 15.90
CA GLY A 232 -5.38 11.38 15.65
C GLY A 232 -4.36 10.43 15.03
N ARG A 233 -4.75 9.21 14.69
CA ARG A 233 -3.87 8.21 14.07
C ARG A 233 -3.86 8.29 12.56
N THR A 234 -2.75 7.88 11.96
CA THR A 234 -2.63 7.78 10.51
C THR A 234 -3.34 6.52 10.00
N LEU A 235 -3.88 6.60 8.78
CA LEU A 235 -4.56 5.48 8.14
C LEU A 235 -4.15 5.40 6.67
N ALA A 236 -3.71 4.21 6.25
CA ALA A 236 -3.59 3.84 4.85
C ALA A 236 -4.66 2.79 4.50
N ILE A 237 -5.20 2.88 3.28
CA ILE A 237 -6.26 1.98 2.79
C ILE A 237 -5.79 1.32 1.50
N ALA A 238 -6.08 0.04 1.33
CA ALA A 238 -5.81 -0.75 0.14
C ALA A 238 -6.90 -1.81 -0.14
#